data_AF-A0A1I6ZWT0-F1
#
_entry.id   AF-A0A1I6ZWT0-F1
#
_cell.length_a   1.000
_cell.length_b   1.000
_cell.length_c   1.000
_cell.angle_alpha   90.00
_cell.angle_beta   90.00
_cell.angle_gamma   90.00
#
_symmetry.space_group_name_H-M   'P 1'
#
loop_
_entity.id
_entity.type
_entity.pdbx_description
1 polymer ?
#
loop_
_entity_poly.entity_id
_entity_poly.type
_entity_poly.pdbx_seq_one_letter_code
_entity_poly.pdbx_strand_id
1 'polypeptide(L)'
;MYPLFNQYLEAHKKGIIDRQAFSVQLQQMGKDEESRLLLLDQFEFDANKFSTFDKETTKAKRLLWLLSIVFFLLVSITLLIARFNFIPNQPMMAIAFSIAAPIYGISRALYSLRLIKKSKVRILQKWKSLE
;
A
#
# COMPACT_ATOMS: atom_id res chain seq x y z
N MET A 1 18.62 -14.87 -10.46
CA MET A 1 18.37 -13.89 -11.54
C MET A 1 17.34 -12.90 -11.02
N TYR A 2 17.71 -11.64 -10.79
CA TYR A 2 16.70 -10.61 -10.48
C TYR A 2 16.14 -10.11 -11.81
N PRO A 3 14.80 -10.16 -12.01
CA PRO A 3 14.17 -9.68 -13.23
C PRO A 3 14.55 -8.20 -13.47
N LEU A 4 14.78 -7.81 -14.73
CA LEU A 4 15.32 -6.51 -15.14
C LEU A 4 14.44 -5.35 -14.62
N PHE A 5 13.12 -5.58 -14.56
CA PHE A 5 12.18 -4.66 -13.92
C PHE A 5 12.46 -4.44 -12.42
N ASN A 6 12.81 -5.48 -11.66
CA ASN A 6 13.11 -5.32 -10.23
C ASN A 6 14.39 -4.51 -10.01
N GLN A 7 15.40 -4.71 -10.87
CA GLN A 7 16.63 -3.90 -10.82
C GLN A 7 16.33 -2.43 -11.09
N TYR A 8 15.51 -2.14 -12.10
CA TYR A 8 15.05 -0.78 -12.39
C TYR A 8 14.25 -0.21 -11.23
N LEU A 9 13.31 -0.97 -10.67
CA LEU A 9 12.48 -0.53 -9.55
C LEU A 9 13.31 -0.20 -8.30
N GLU A 10 14.35 -0.98 -8.00
CA GLU A 10 15.27 -0.68 -6.90
C GLU A 10 16.09 0.58 -7.14
N ALA A 11 16.64 0.76 -8.34
CA ALA A 11 17.35 1.98 -8.72
C ALA A 11 16.43 3.20 -8.63
N HIS A 12 15.18 3.06 -9.07
CA HIS A 12 14.14 4.08 -8.98
C HIS A 12 13.79 4.45 -7.54
N LYS A 13 13.72 3.47 -6.65
CA LYS A 13 13.47 3.73 -5.22
C LYS A 13 14.62 4.47 -4.54
N LYS A 14 15.85 4.22 -4.97
CA LYS A 14 17.06 4.90 -4.45
C LYS A 14 17.30 6.27 -5.10
N GLY A 15 16.59 6.59 -6.18
CA GLY A 15 16.80 7.82 -6.96
C GLY A 15 18.09 7.80 -7.79
N ILE A 16 18.65 6.62 -8.06
CA ILE A 16 19.93 6.43 -8.77
C ILE A 16 19.64 5.83 -10.15
N ILE A 17 18.57 6.26 -10.81
CA ILE A 17 18.18 5.71 -12.11
C ILE A 17 19.16 6.22 -13.15
N ASP A 18 19.93 5.31 -13.73
CA ASP A 18 20.66 5.56 -14.97
C ASP A 18 19.89 4.93 -16.14
N ARG A 19 19.07 5.76 -16.80
CA ARG A 19 18.25 5.34 -17.95
C ARG A 19 19.11 4.80 -19.10
N GLN A 20 20.34 5.30 -19.23
CA GLN A 20 21.27 4.89 -20.27
C GLN A 20 21.85 3.50 -19.99
N ALA A 21 22.19 3.20 -18.73
CA ALA A 21 22.61 1.85 -18.33
C ALA A 21 21.54 0.79 -18.63
N PHE A 22 20.27 1.07 -18.35
CA PHE A 22 19.17 0.15 -18.67
C PHE A 22 18.88 0.06 -20.17
N SER A 23 19.07 1.15 -20.93
CA SER A 23 18.99 1.11 -22.40
C SER A 23 20.04 0.17 -23.00
N VAL A 24 21.29 0.23 -22.53
CA VAL A 24 22.37 -0.66 -22.96
C VAL A 24 22.07 -2.12 -22.63
N GLN A 25 21.49 -2.41 -21.46
CA GLN A 25 21.07 -3.76 -21.11
C GLN A 25 19.96 -4.28 -22.04
N LEU A 26 18.95 -3.46 -22.37
CA LEU A 26 17.90 -3.85 -23.31
C LEU A 26 18.45 -4.05 -24.73
N GLN A 27 19.45 -3.26 -25.13
CA GLN A 27 20.17 -3.44 -26.39
C GLN A 27 20.91 -4.78 -26.42
N GLN A 28 21.60 -5.16 -25.33
CA GLN A 28 22.25 -6.47 -25.21
C GLN A 28 21.25 -7.64 -25.26
N MET A 29 20.00 -7.42 -24.86
CA MET A 29 18.90 -8.38 -25.02
C MET A 29 18.31 -8.44 -26.43
N GLY A 30 18.90 -7.74 -27.41
CA GLY A 30 18.48 -7.75 -28.81
C GLY A 30 17.20 -6.94 -29.07
N LYS A 31 16.81 -6.03 -28.17
CA LYS A 31 15.67 -5.14 -28.40
C LYS A 31 16.05 -4.02 -29.38
N ASP A 32 15.19 -3.83 -30.37
CA ASP A 32 15.22 -2.70 -31.30
C ASP A 32 15.02 -1.37 -30.57
N GLU A 33 15.46 -0.28 -31.20
CA GLU A 33 15.48 1.04 -30.58
C GLU A 33 14.11 1.53 -30.13
N GLU A 34 13.08 1.30 -30.96
CA GLU A 34 11.71 1.70 -30.64
C GLU A 34 11.16 0.90 -29.44
N SER A 35 11.33 -0.43 -29.43
CA SER A 35 10.97 -1.24 -28.27
C SER A 35 11.73 -0.86 -27.00
N ARG A 36 13.01 -0.48 -27.08
CA ARG A 36 13.78 -0.02 -25.91
C ARG A 36 13.17 1.22 -25.29
N LEU A 37 12.84 2.23 -26.11
CA LEU A 37 12.24 3.47 -25.63
C LEU A 37 10.89 3.21 -24.96
N LEU A 38 10.04 2.41 -25.62
CA LEU A 38 8.73 2.00 -25.07
C LEU A 38 8.87 1.25 -23.74
N LEU A 39 9.82 0.33 -23.63
CA LEU A 39 10.05 -0.42 -22.38
C LEU A 39 10.57 0.47 -21.26
N LEU A 40 11.46 1.43 -21.56
CA LEU A 40 11.96 2.39 -20.58
C LEU A 40 10.85 3.32 -20.07
N ASP A 41 10.00 3.84 -20.95
CA ASP A 41 8.82 4.62 -20.56
C ASP A 41 7.87 3.81 -19.68
N GLN A 42 7.64 2.54 -20.06
CA GLN A 42 6.79 1.65 -19.30
C GLN A 42 7.38 1.29 -17.93
N PHE A 43 8.70 1.13 -17.83
CA PHE A 43 9.41 0.94 -16.56
C PHE A 43 9.25 2.14 -15.65
N GLU A 44 9.46 3.35 -16.16
CA GLU A 44 9.31 4.59 -15.41
C GLU A 44 7.88 4.77 -14.91
N PHE A 45 6.89 4.54 -15.77
CA PHE A 45 5.48 4.64 -15.42
C PHE A 45 5.07 3.65 -14.32
N ASP A 46 5.45 2.37 -14.47
CA ASP A 46 5.11 1.33 -13.50
C ASP A 46 5.88 1.54 -12.18
N ALA A 47 7.13 2.01 -12.21
CA ALA A 47 7.90 2.35 -11.02
C ALA A 47 7.31 3.55 -10.25
N ASN A 48 6.85 4.58 -10.97
CA ASN A 48 6.12 5.69 -10.39
C ASN A 48 4.82 5.25 -9.71
N LYS A 49 4.06 4.33 -10.32
CA LYS A 49 2.89 3.71 -9.67
C LYS A 49 3.28 2.97 -8.38
N PHE A 50 4.38 2.23 -8.38
CA PHE A 50 4.89 1.57 -7.18
C PHE A 50 5.19 2.56 -6.04
N SER A 51 5.82 3.70 -6.36
CA SER A 51 6.06 4.78 -5.39
C SER A 51 4.75 5.31 -4.80
N THR A 52 3.75 5.56 -5.65
CA THR A 52 2.41 5.99 -5.21
C THR A 52 1.77 4.94 -4.30
N PHE A 53 1.83 3.66 -4.66
CA PHE A 53 1.32 2.58 -3.83
C PHE A 53 2.04 2.48 -2.47
N ASP A 54 3.36 2.68 -2.42
CA ASP A 54 4.13 2.70 -1.18
C ASP A 54 3.71 3.87 -0.27
N LYS A 55 3.46 5.05 -0.85
CA LYS A 55 2.91 6.22 -0.13
C LYS A 55 1.51 5.94 0.42
N GLU A 56 0.61 5.39 -0.39
CA GLU A 56 -0.75 5.02 0.04
C GLU A 56 -0.74 3.94 1.11
N THR A 57 0.12 2.93 0.97
CA THR A 57 0.30 1.87 1.97
C THR A 57 0.75 2.46 3.32
N THR A 58 1.71 3.39 3.30
CA THR A 58 2.20 4.05 4.51
C THR A 58 1.10 4.89 5.18
N LYS A 59 0.31 5.63 4.40
CA LYS A 59 -0.85 6.38 4.90
C LYS A 59 -1.89 5.45 5.53
N ALA A 60 -2.25 4.35 4.85
CA ALA A 60 -3.22 3.39 5.36
C ALA A 60 -2.73 2.69 6.64
N LYS A 61 -1.44 2.36 6.74
CA LYS A 61 -0.84 1.82 7.98
C LYS A 61 -0.91 2.81 9.15
N ARG A 62 -0.58 4.08 8.91
CA ARG A 62 -0.71 5.14 9.93
C ARG A 62 -2.17 5.31 10.38
N LEU A 63 -3.12 5.30 9.44
CA LEU A 63 -4.54 5.38 9.74
C LEU A 63 -5.00 4.19 10.58
N LEU A 64 -4.58 2.96 10.23
CA LEU A 64 -4.88 1.77 11.03
C LEU A 64 -4.35 1.88 12.45
N TRP A 65 -3.11 2.34 12.62
CA TRP A 65 -2.51 2.52 13.94
C TRP A 65 -3.28 3.55 14.78
N LEU A 66 -3.66 4.68 14.19
CA LEU A 66 -4.50 5.69 14.85
C LEU A 66 -5.87 5.14 15.24
N LEU A 67 -6.54 4.42 14.33
CA LEU A 67 -7.85 3.81 14.61
C LEU A 67 -7.76 2.76 15.73
N SER A 68 -6.67 1.99 15.81
CA SER A 68 -6.44 1.06 16.91
C SER A 68 -6.29 1.80 18.24
N ILE A 69 -5.53 2.89 18.30
CA ILE A 69 -5.41 3.70 19.53
C ILE A 69 -6.76 4.24 19.99
N VAL A 70 -7.51 4.85 19.06
CA VAL A 70 -8.84 5.40 19.34
C VAL A 70 -9.77 4.30 19.83
N PHE A 71 -9.75 3.12 19.20
CA PHE A 71 -10.52 1.96 19.62
C PHE A 71 -10.19 1.54 21.06
N PHE A 72 -8.90 1.36 21.39
CA PHE A 72 -8.50 0.99 22.75
C PHE A 72 -8.93 2.04 23.78
N LEU A 73 -8.77 3.32 23.46
CA LEU A 73 -9.15 4.42 24.34
C LEU A 73 -10.66 4.44 24.60
N LEU A 74 -11.48 4.24 23.56
CA LEU A 74 -12.94 4.14 23.69
C LEU A 74 -13.36 2.93 24.53
N VAL A 75 -12.75 1.77 24.32
CA VAL A 75 -13.02 0.56 25.12
C VAL A 75 -12.65 0.77 26.59
N SER A 76 -11.48 1.37 26.87
CA SER A 76 -11.05 1.68 28.23
C SER A 76 -12.00 2.63 28.95
N ILE A 77 -12.45 3.71 28.29
CA ILE A 77 -13.43 4.65 28.86
C ILE A 77 -14.75 3.93 29.14
N THR A 78 -15.23 3.11 28.20
CA THR A 78 -16.49 2.37 28.35
C THR A 78 -16.44 1.41 29.54
N LEU A 79 -15.34 0.66 29.68
CA LEU A 79 -15.12 -0.24 30.82
C LEU A 79 -15.05 0.49 32.15
N LEU A 80 -14.44 1.68 32.17
CA LEU A 80 -14.34 2.52 33.36
C LEU A 80 -15.72 3.03 33.78
N ILE A 81 -16.52 3.56 32.85
CA ILE A 81 -17.90 4.00 33.09
C ILE A 81 -18.78 2.84 33.59
N ALA A 82 -18.64 1.65 32.98
CA ALA A 82 -19.37 0.46 33.40
C ALA A 82 -19.00 0.02 34.82
N ARG A 83 -17.71 0.06 35.20
CA ARG A 83 -17.24 -0.30 36.54
C ARG A 83 -17.77 0.63 37.63
N PHE A 84 -18.00 1.90 37.32
CA PHE A 84 -18.51 2.89 38.27
C PHE A 84 -20.05 3.06 38.23
N ASN A 85 -20.79 2.20 37.51
CA ASN A 85 -22.27 2.17 37.47
C ASN A 85 -22.94 3.53 37.18
N PHE A 86 -22.29 4.43 36.45
CA PHE A 86 -22.76 5.81 36.27
C PHE A 86 -23.97 5.97 35.33
N ILE A 87 -24.44 4.91 34.63
CA ILE A 87 -25.48 5.06 33.60
C ILE A 87 -26.53 3.93 33.67
N PRO A 88 -27.78 4.24 34.08
CA PRO A 88 -28.90 3.32 33.97
C PRO A 88 -29.44 3.26 32.52
N ASN A 89 -29.48 2.05 31.95
CA ASN A 89 -30.41 1.52 30.95
C ASN A 89 -30.54 2.12 29.52
N GLN A 90 -29.78 3.13 29.09
CA GLN A 90 -29.79 3.59 27.67
C GLN A 90 -28.45 3.72 26.89
N PRO A 91 -27.24 3.43 27.42
CA PRO A 91 -25.99 3.69 26.69
C PRO A 91 -25.61 2.63 25.64
N MET A 92 -26.37 1.53 25.52
CA MET A 92 -25.96 0.37 24.72
C MET A 92 -25.78 0.68 23.22
N MET A 93 -26.62 1.55 22.66
CA MET A 93 -26.52 1.99 21.26
C MET A 93 -25.30 2.90 21.01
N ALA A 94 -25.03 3.84 21.92
CA ALA A 94 -23.89 4.74 21.80
C ALA A 94 -22.55 4.00 21.93
N ILE A 95 -22.49 3.01 22.83
CA ILE A 95 -21.34 2.12 22.98
C ILE A 95 -21.17 1.25 21.73
N ALA A 96 -22.25 0.66 21.21
CA ALA A 96 -22.21 -0.15 19.99
C ALA A 96 -21.73 0.68 18.77
N PHE A 97 -22.19 1.93 18.63
CA PHE A 97 -21.75 2.83 17.57
C PHE A 97 -20.27 3.23 17.74
N SER A 98 -19.85 3.52 18.97
CA SER A 98 -18.46 3.90 19.30
C SER A 98 -17.47 2.77 19.04
N ILE A 99 -17.91 1.51 19.16
CA ILE A 99 -17.12 0.31 18.83
C ILE A 99 -17.18 0.02 17.32
N ALA A 100 -18.34 0.16 16.69
CA ALA A 100 -18.55 -0.17 15.28
C ALA A 100 -17.82 0.79 14.32
N ALA A 101 -17.75 2.09 14.63
CA ALA A 101 -17.11 3.07 13.75
C ALA A 101 -15.60 2.82 13.56
N PRO A 102 -14.78 2.56 14.62
CA PRO A 102 -13.40 2.13 14.46
C PRO A 102 -13.26 0.81 13.70
N ILE A 103 -14.10 -0.18 13.98
CA ILE A 103 -14.08 -1.50 13.30
C ILE A 103 -14.34 -1.35 11.80
N TYR A 104 -15.33 -0.53 11.42
CA TYR A 104 -15.61 -0.23 10.02
C TYR A 104 -14.42 0.49 9.35
N GLY A 105 -13.83 1.48 10.04
CA GLY A 105 -12.63 2.18 9.56
C GLY A 105 -11.44 1.24 9.33
N ILE A 106 -11.18 0.34 10.29
CA ILE A 106 -10.13 -0.68 10.19
C ILE A 106 -10.40 -1.61 9.01
N SER A 107 -11.63 -2.10 8.87
CA SER A 107 -12.03 -3.01 7.79
C SER A 107 -11.84 -2.37 6.41
N ARG A 108 -12.23 -1.10 6.25
CA ARG A 108 -12.04 -0.35 5.00
C ARG A 108 -10.56 -0.13 4.67
N ALA A 109 -9.74 0.21 5.67
CA ALA A 109 -8.31 0.39 5.48
C ALA A 109 -7.58 -0.93 5.15
N LEU A 110 -7.98 -2.04 5.75
CA LEU A 110 -7.48 -3.37 5.38
C LEU A 110 -7.88 -3.76 3.95
N TYR A 111 -9.11 -3.44 3.54
CA TYR A 111 -9.56 -3.68 2.18
C TYR A 111 -8.75 -2.88 1.14
N SER A 112 -8.50 -1.59 1.39
CA SER A 112 -7.68 -0.78 0.48
C SER A 112 -6.24 -1.31 0.38
N LEU A 113 -5.63 -1.71 1.50
CA LEU A 113 -4.32 -2.37 1.52
C LEU A 113 -4.29 -3.67 0.70
N ARG A 114 -5.35 -4.48 0.78
CA ARG A 114 -5.49 -5.70 -0.02
C ARG A 114 -5.53 -5.38 -1.52
N LEU A 115 -6.28 -4.36 -1.92
CA LEU A 115 -6.33 -3.91 -3.31
C LEU A 115 -4.96 -3.44 -3.82
N ILE A 116 -4.27 -2.60 -3.04
CA ILE A 116 -2.91 -2.13 -3.36
C ILE A 116 -1.94 -3.32 -3.52
N LYS A 117 -1.97 -4.29 -2.60
CA LYS A 117 -1.16 -5.51 -2.68
C LYS A 117 -1.45 -6.29 -3.96
N LYS A 118 -2.73 -6.47 -4.31
CA LYS A 118 -3.13 -7.17 -5.54
C LYS A 118 -2.63 -6.45 -6.79
N SER A 119 -2.71 -5.12 -6.83
CA SER A 119 -2.20 -4.32 -7.94
C SER A 119 -0.68 -4.43 -8.11
N LYS A 120 0.10 -4.39 -7.02
CA LYS A 120 1.54 -4.62 -7.06
C LYS A 120 1.89 -5.99 -7.62
N VAL A 121 1.21 -7.04 -7.16
CA VAL A 121 1.41 -8.41 -7.64
C VAL A 121 1.11 -8.50 -9.14
N ARG A 122 0.05 -7.85 -9.63
CA ARG A 122 -0.29 -7.83 -11.05
C ARG A 122 0.82 -7.20 -11.91
N ILE A 123 1.39 -6.08 -11.49
CA ILE A 123 2.48 -5.42 -12.23
C ILE A 123 3.73 -6.33 -12.24
N LEU A 124 4.08 -6.94 -11.10
CA LEU A 124 5.20 -7.89 -11.03
C LEU A 124 4.98 -9.11 -11.93
N GLN A 125 3.76 -9.65 -11.97
CA GLN A 125 3.40 -10.77 -12.84
C GLN A 125 3.47 -10.39 -14.31
N LYS A 126 2.99 -9.19 -14.69
CA LYS A 126 3.11 -8.65 -16.06
C LYS A 126 4.57 -8.65 -16.51
N TRP A 127 5.49 -8.13 -15.70
CA TRP A 127 6.91 -8.09 -16.06
C TRP A 127 7.55 -9.47 -16.06
N LYS A 128 7.18 -10.34 -15.12
CA LYS A 128 7.63 -11.74 -15.11
C LYS A 128 7.20 -12.51 -16.37
N SER A 129 6.10 -12.16 -17.02
CA SER A 129 5.67 -12.80 -18.29
C SER A 129 6.32 -12.22 -19.54
N LEU A 130 6.95 -11.04 -19.43
CA LEU A 130 7.61 -10.35 -20.56
C LEU A 130 9.11 -10.68 -20.64
N GLU A 131 9.66 -11.24 -19.57
CA GLU A 131 11.03 -11.74 -19.47
C GLU A 131 11.09 -13.24 -19.75
#